data_AF-A0A1J3HAU6-F1
#
_entry.id   AF-A0A1J3HAU6-F1
#
_cell.length_a   1.000
_cell.length_b   1.000
_cell.length_c   1.000
_cell.angle_alpha   90.00
_cell.angle_beta   90.00
_cell.angle_gamma   90.00
#
_symmetry.space_group_name_H-M   'P 1'
#
loop_
_entity.id
_entity.type
_entity.pdbx_description
1 polymer ?
#
loop_
_entity_poly.entity_id
_entity_poly.type
_entity_poly.pdbx_seq_one_letter_code
_entity_poly.pdbx_strand_id
1 'polypeptide(L)'
;LSFQRTKFFSFDHFTHTHYNIYIIALATMEQGRSVHHHIISSRFLYSSSILWCSFVLVSQLFTTTTNALVKLPGNATFPAIIVFGDSIVDAGNNDDMITEARCDYPPYGIDFDGGVPTGRFSNGKVPTDILAEVLGIKPNIPAYRDPKLKPEDLLTGVTFASGGAGYVDLTTKIAGGIALSQQLKNFEEYFEKLKKMVGEERTKLIIQKSLFVIICGSNDIANDFFTLPTVRLQYDVNSFTALMANNARSFAQALYGYGARRILMFGAPPIGCVPSQRTVAGGPKRACVDRFNDASKLFNAKLSANIDVLSKTLRDTTLIYIDIYNPLLDIILKPQQYGFKVSHLGCCGTGLIEVTALCNSYTAAVCPVRSDYVFWDSFHPTETAYRIIVAKLLDRYLNRFI
;
A
#
# COMPACT_ATOMS: atom_id res chain seq x y z
N LEU A 1 -23.14 -6.47 -42.15
CA LEU A 1 -23.44 -6.36 -43.60
C LEU A 1 -24.92 -6.01 -43.76
N SER A 2 -25.22 -4.90 -44.45
CA SER A 2 -26.54 -4.34 -44.88
C SER A 2 -27.49 -3.78 -43.79
N PHE A 3 -27.80 -2.48 -43.64
CA PHE A 3 -28.67 -1.55 -44.44
C PHE A 3 -30.07 -2.14 -44.73
N GLN A 4 -31.26 -1.51 -44.51
CA GLN A 4 -31.80 -0.15 -44.79
C GLN A 4 -33.20 0.02 -44.10
N ARG A 5 -33.59 1.24 -43.62
CA ARG A 5 -34.71 2.15 -44.02
C ARG A 5 -36.09 1.48 -44.35
N THR A 6 -37.31 1.97 -44.04
CA THR A 6 -37.91 3.34 -43.91
C THR A 6 -39.44 3.22 -43.62
N LYS A 7 -40.06 4.26 -43.03
CA LYS A 7 -41.37 4.95 -43.34
C LYS A 7 -41.93 5.59 -42.06
N PHE A 8 -41.99 6.90 -41.81
CA PHE A 8 -42.60 8.12 -42.43
C PHE A 8 -44.13 8.31 -42.29
N PHE A 9 -44.48 9.51 -41.78
CA PHE A 9 -45.66 10.40 -41.88
C PHE A 9 -46.26 10.78 -40.51
N SER A 10 -46.68 12.01 -40.15
CA SER A 10 -46.45 13.43 -40.54
C SER A 10 -47.41 14.33 -39.69
N PHE A 11 -46.96 15.52 -39.26
CA PHE A 11 -47.58 16.88 -39.06
C PHE A 11 -49.13 17.01 -38.90
N ASP A 12 -49.78 17.96 -38.19
CA ASP A 12 -49.57 19.34 -37.68
C ASP A 12 -50.77 19.65 -36.72
N HIS A 13 -50.68 20.32 -35.56
CA HIS A 13 -50.73 21.77 -35.25
C HIS A 13 -52.11 22.51 -35.29
N PHE A 14 -52.34 23.32 -34.23
CA PHE A 14 -53.26 24.47 -34.03
C PHE A 14 -54.70 24.33 -33.40
N THR A 15 -54.76 24.66 -32.10
CA THR A 15 -55.57 25.71 -31.39
C THR A 15 -57.12 25.78 -31.38
N HIS A 16 -57.68 26.00 -30.17
CA HIS A 16 -58.31 27.25 -29.65
C HIS A 16 -59.62 27.08 -28.81
N THR A 17 -59.62 27.75 -27.64
CA THR A 17 -60.72 28.43 -26.90
C THR A 17 -61.79 27.66 -26.08
N HIS A 18 -61.98 28.07 -24.81
CA HIS A 18 -63.21 28.55 -24.10
C HIS A 18 -62.87 28.79 -22.60
N TYR A 19 -62.69 30.03 -22.13
CA TYR A 19 -63.65 30.96 -21.49
C TYR A 19 -64.11 30.64 -20.04
N ASN A 20 -63.55 31.44 -19.10
CA ASN A 20 -63.98 31.92 -17.78
C ASN A 20 -65.36 31.53 -17.20
N ILE A 21 -65.34 31.07 -15.94
CA ILE A 21 -66.39 31.33 -14.93
C ILE A 21 -65.71 31.60 -13.56
N TYR A 22 -65.81 32.87 -13.12
CA TYR A 22 -65.84 33.42 -11.75
C TYR A 22 -64.53 33.43 -10.94
N ILE A 23 -63.83 34.56 -10.76
CA ILE A 23 -64.26 35.82 -10.13
C ILE A 23 -64.97 35.59 -8.79
N ILE A 24 -64.18 35.30 -7.75
CA ILE A 24 -64.36 35.85 -6.40
C ILE A 24 -62.95 36.16 -5.90
N ALA A 25 -62.43 37.31 -6.32
CA ALA A 25 -61.24 37.91 -5.75
C ALA A 25 -61.56 39.39 -5.51
N LEU A 26 -61.16 39.87 -4.33
CA LEU A 26 -60.80 41.25 -4.05
C LEU A 26 -61.94 42.26 -3.85
N ALA A 27 -62.49 42.27 -2.64
CA ALA A 27 -62.85 43.53 -1.95
C ALA A 27 -63.11 43.26 -0.46
N THR A 28 -62.05 43.26 0.34
CA THR A 28 -61.95 43.52 1.80
C THR A 28 -60.51 43.12 2.19
N MET A 29 -59.51 43.86 1.70
CA MET A 29 -58.91 44.96 2.46
C MET A 29 -58.78 44.69 3.97
N GLU A 30 -57.52 44.48 4.36
CA GLU A 30 -56.89 45.18 5.48
C GLU A 30 -57.59 45.12 6.84
N GLN A 31 -57.33 44.07 7.62
CA GLN A 31 -57.02 44.17 9.05
C GLN A 31 -56.63 42.80 9.60
N GLY A 32 -55.37 42.65 10.03
CA GLY A 32 -54.89 41.39 10.62
C GLY A 32 -53.39 41.11 10.48
N ARG A 33 -52.54 42.11 10.21
CA ARG A 33 -51.07 42.00 10.30
C ARG A 33 -50.57 42.65 11.59
N SER A 34 -50.58 41.87 12.66
CA SER A 34 -49.87 42.07 13.94
C SER A 34 -50.62 41.14 14.90
N VAL A 35 -50.20 39.88 15.14
CA VAL A 35 -49.48 39.50 16.37
C VAL A 35 -48.68 38.18 16.17
N HIS A 36 -48.72 37.52 15.01
CA HIS A 36 -48.10 36.17 14.86
C HIS A 36 -46.57 36.12 14.66
N HIS A 37 -45.87 37.25 14.56
CA HIS A 37 -44.44 37.26 14.24
C HIS A 37 -43.48 37.19 15.45
N HIS A 38 -43.95 37.23 16.69
CA HIS A 38 -43.06 37.26 17.86
C HIS A 38 -42.89 35.95 18.65
N ILE A 39 -43.55 34.86 18.27
CA ILE A 39 -43.42 33.57 19.00
C ILE A 39 -42.64 32.51 18.20
N ILE A 40 -42.42 32.71 16.89
CA ILE A 40 -41.70 31.73 16.04
C ILE A 40 -40.19 32.03 15.95
N SER A 41 -39.75 33.27 16.23
CA SER A 41 -38.33 33.64 16.10
C SER A 41 -37.44 33.20 17.26
N SER A 42 -37.99 32.89 18.45
CA SER A 42 -37.18 32.47 19.60
C SER A 42 -36.90 30.97 19.66
N ARG A 43 -37.68 30.13 18.97
CA ARG A 43 -37.44 28.67 18.89
C ARG A 43 -36.51 28.25 17.75
N PHE A 44 -36.31 29.10 16.73
CA PHE A 44 -35.46 28.78 15.58
C PHE A 44 -33.99 29.17 15.74
N LEU A 45 -33.64 30.00 16.72
CA LEU A 45 -32.25 30.42 16.95
C LEU A 45 -31.43 29.45 17.84
N TYR A 46 -32.10 28.56 18.58
CA TYR A 46 -31.44 27.53 19.39
C TYR A 46 -31.25 26.19 18.65
N SER A 47 -31.98 25.97 17.55
CA SER A 47 -31.92 24.70 16.80
C SER A 47 -30.71 24.63 15.87
N SER A 48 -30.36 25.73 15.20
CA SER A 48 -29.24 25.79 14.25
C SER A 48 -27.87 25.66 14.92
N SER A 49 -27.72 26.18 16.15
CA SER A 49 -26.49 26.11 16.94
C SER A 49 -26.25 24.72 17.54
N ILE A 50 -27.32 24.01 17.95
CA ILE A 50 -27.23 22.61 18.43
C ILE A 50 -26.96 21.66 17.26
N LEU A 51 -27.60 21.86 16.11
CA LEU A 51 -27.33 21.09 14.88
C LEU A 51 -25.90 21.30 14.37
N TRP A 52 -25.36 22.53 14.42
CA TRP A 52 -23.96 22.81 14.08
C TRP A 52 -22.98 22.20 15.09
N CYS A 53 -23.25 22.29 16.40
CA CYS A 53 -22.41 21.66 17.41
C CYS A 53 -22.42 20.13 17.28
N SER A 54 -23.57 19.54 16.93
CA SER A 54 -23.70 18.10 16.68
C SER A 54 -22.94 17.68 15.42
N PHE A 55 -22.94 18.51 14.36
CA PHE A 55 -22.18 18.24 13.13
C PHE A 55 -20.66 18.38 13.34
N VAL A 56 -20.22 19.31 14.20
CA VAL A 56 -18.81 19.48 14.59
C VAL A 56 -18.36 18.37 15.56
N LEU A 57 -19.21 17.93 16.48
CA LEU A 57 -18.92 16.78 17.37
C LEU A 57 -18.90 15.45 16.61
N VAL A 58 -19.80 15.25 15.66
CA VAL A 58 -19.84 14.04 14.82
C VAL A 58 -18.68 14.04 13.81
N SER A 59 -18.25 15.19 13.27
CA SER A 59 -17.05 15.26 12.42
C SER A 59 -15.74 15.06 13.20
N GLN A 60 -15.73 15.36 14.51
CA GLN A 60 -14.62 15.01 15.41
C GLN A 60 -14.65 13.55 15.89
N LEU A 61 -15.79 12.85 15.77
CA LEU A 61 -15.95 11.44 16.20
C LEU A 61 -15.55 10.41 15.12
N PHE A 62 -15.26 10.84 13.89
CA PHE A 62 -14.85 9.94 12.79
C PHE A 62 -13.38 10.09 12.37
N THR A 63 -12.58 10.90 13.05
CA THR A 63 -11.12 10.80 12.92
C THR A 63 -10.63 9.80 13.95
N THR A 64 -10.43 8.54 13.54
CA THR A 64 -9.53 7.64 14.27
C THR A 64 -8.12 8.22 14.15
N THR A 65 -7.80 9.22 14.95
CA THR A 65 -6.44 9.75 15.05
C THR A 65 -5.62 8.71 15.79
N THR A 66 -4.88 7.90 15.06
CA THR A 66 -3.76 7.16 15.63
C THR A 66 -2.78 8.18 16.18
N ASN A 67 -2.56 8.18 17.49
CA ASN A 67 -1.50 9.00 18.07
C ASN A 67 -0.16 8.55 17.49
N ALA A 68 0.56 9.45 16.83
CA ALA A 68 1.88 9.14 16.32
C ALA A 68 2.77 8.68 17.48
N LEU A 69 3.35 7.48 17.36
CA LEU A 69 4.28 6.92 18.35
C LEU A 69 5.66 7.61 18.28
N VAL A 70 5.89 8.40 17.23
CA VAL A 70 7.07 9.24 17.04
C VAL A 70 6.65 10.71 16.95
N LYS A 71 7.34 11.57 17.71
CA LYS A 71 7.10 13.01 17.69
C LYS A 71 7.73 13.64 16.44
N LEU A 72 6.91 13.93 15.44
CA LEU A 72 7.34 14.72 14.28
C LEU A 72 7.53 16.20 14.67
N PRO A 73 8.46 16.94 14.03
CA PRO A 73 8.56 18.39 14.18
C PRO A 73 7.22 19.06 13.88
N GLY A 74 6.90 20.18 14.55
CA GLY A 74 5.55 20.75 14.65
C GLY A 74 4.82 21.15 13.34
N ASN A 75 5.45 21.01 12.17
CA ASN A 75 4.86 21.27 10.85
C ASN A 75 4.98 20.07 9.88
N ALA A 76 5.56 18.95 10.29
CA ALA A 76 5.75 17.79 9.45
C ALA A 76 4.62 16.78 9.66
N THR A 77 3.75 16.67 8.67
CA THR A 77 2.68 15.68 8.63
C THR A 77 2.68 15.01 7.26
N PHE A 78 2.37 13.72 7.24
CA PHE A 78 2.16 12.95 6.02
C PHE A 78 0.66 12.70 5.86
N PRO A 79 0.00 13.26 4.83
CA PRO A 79 -1.43 13.04 4.64
C PRO A 79 -1.74 11.60 4.26
N ALA A 80 -0.85 10.96 3.48
CA ALA A 80 -0.98 9.57 3.10
C ALA A 80 0.36 8.84 2.99
N ILE A 81 0.27 7.52 3.00
CA ILE A 81 1.34 6.60 2.62
C ILE A 81 0.88 5.77 1.42
N ILE A 82 1.60 5.90 0.31
CA ILE A 82 1.25 5.27 -0.97
C ILE A 82 2.31 4.23 -1.28
N VAL A 83 1.90 2.97 -1.37
CA VAL A 83 2.83 1.84 -1.33
C VAL A 83 2.80 1.05 -2.63
N PHE A 84 3.99 0.67 -3.11
CA PHE A 84 4.19 -0.18 -4.28
C PHE A 84 5.21 -1.27 -3.93
N GLY A 85 5.13 -2.41 -4.60
CA GLY A 85 6.10 -3.46 -4.33
C GLY A 85 5.61 -4.87 -4.47
N ASP A 86 6.25 -5.75 -3.71
CA ASP A 86 6.02 -7.18 -3.67
C ASP A 86 5.28 -7.63 -2.39
N SER A 87 5.33 -8.94 -2.10
CA SER A 87 4.68 -9.58 -0.95
C SER A 87 5.06 -8.98 0.40
N ILE A 88 6.22 -8.30 0.52
CA ILE A 88 6.66 -7.70 1.78
C ILE A 88 5.70 -6.60 2.24
N VAL A 89 4.99 -5.95 1.32
CA VAL A 89 4.11 -4.81 1.59
C VAL A 89 2.73 -4.94 0.93
N ASP A 90 2.37 -6.16 0.53
CA ASP A 90 1.03 -6.51 0.05
C ASP A 90 0.06 -6.65 1.24
N ALA A 91 -1.17 -6.20 1.03
CA ALA A 91 -2.27 -6.26 1.98
C ALA A 91 -3.54 -6.87 1.36
N GLY A 92 -3.39 -7.66 0.30
CA GLY A 92 -4.46 -8.43 -0.33
C GLY A 92 -4.80 -8.05 -1.77
N ASN A 93 -3.87 -7.44 -2.53
CA ASN A 93 -4.14 -7.14 -3.94
C ASN A 93 -4.23 -8.41 -4.82
N ASN A 94 -3.77 -9.55 -4.33
CA ASN A 94 -3.78 -10.83 -5.04
C ASN A 94 -5.00 -11.70 -4.69
N ASP A 95 -5.83 -11.30 -3.73
CA ASP A 95 -6.85 -12.16 -3.11
C ASP A 95 -7.96 -12.57 -4.08
N ASP A 96 -8.32 -11.68 -5.01
CA ASP A 96 -9.33 -11.93 -6.04
C ASP A 96 -8.77 -12.57 -7.33
N MET A 97 -7.49 -12.94 -7.32
CA MET A 97 -6.80 -13.54 -8.46
C MET A 97 -6.65 -15.06 -8.30
N ILE A 98 -6.68 -15.78 -9.43
CA ILE A 98 -6.31 -17.19 -9.47
C ILE A 98 -4.77 -17.28 -9.50
N THR A 99 -4.15 -17.33 -8.32
CA THR A 99 -2.69 -17.34 -8.16
C THR A 99 -2.28 -17.99 -6.84
N GLU A 100 -1.05 -18.51 -6.80
CA GLU A 100 -0.41 -18.98 -5.57
C GLU A 100 0.31 -17.86 -4.80
N ALA A 101 0.49 -16.70 -5.43
CA ALA A 101 1.11 -15.54 -4.81
C ALA A 101 0.09 -14.75 -3.96
N ARG A 102 -0.66 -15.42 -3.09
CA ARG A 102 -1.65 -14.81 -2.17
C ARG A 102 -1.65 -15.51 -0.82
N CYS A 103 -2.15 -14.82 0.21
CA CYS A 103 -2.10 -15.24 1.61
C CYS A 103 -3.41 -14.91 2.36
N ASP A 104 -4.55 -14.95 1.66
CA ASP A 104 -5.91 -14.71 2.15
C ASP A 104 -6.54 -15.93 2.84
N TYR A 105 -5.69 -16.76 3.46
CA TYR A 105 -6.10 -17.98 4.17
C TYR A 105 -5.24 -18.25 5.41
N PRO A 106 -5.78 -18.97 6.42
CA PRO A 106 -5.01 -19.30 7.61
C PRO A 106 -3.83 -20.25 7.31
N PRO A 107 -2.67 -20.08 7.96
CA PRO A 107 -2.49 -19.34 9.20
C PRO A 107 -2.03 -17.87 9.03
N TYR A 108 -1.95 -17.33 7.82
CA TYR A 108 -1.59 -15.94 7.62
C TYR A 108 -2.56 -15.00 8.34
N GLY A 109 -2.04 -13.91 8.90
CA GLY A 109 -2.85 -12.95 9.67
C GLY A 109 -3.36 -13.46 11.02
N ILE A 110 -2.88 -14.59 11.56
CA ILE A 110 -3.31 -15.11 12.88
C ILE A 110 -3.18 -14.11 14.04
N ASP A 111 -2.26 -13.16 13.97
CA ASP A 111 -2.07 -12.06 14.92
C ASP A 111 -2.65 -10.72 14.43
N PHE A 112 -3.22 -10.68 13.22
CA PHE A 112 -3.76 -9.46 12.60
C PHE A 112 -5.26 -9.33 12.88
N ASP A 113 -5.70 -8.21 13.47
CA ASP A 113 -7.09 -7.76 13.62
C ASP A 113 -8.14 -8.88 13.73
N GLY A 114 -8.09 -9.63 14.82
CA GLY A 114 -9.04 -10.73 15.10
C GLY A 114 -8.67 -12.06 14.45
N GLY A 115 -7.46 -12.19 13.91
CA GLY A 115 -6.97 -13.41 13.26
C GLY A 115 -7.46 -13.56 11.82
N VAL A 116 -7.82 -12.45 11.16
CA VAL A 116 -8.40 -12.47 9.81
C VAL A 116 -7.27 -12.45 8.77
N PRO A 117 -7.20 -13.45 7.87
CA PRO A 117 -6.25 -13.41 6.77
C PRO A 117 -6.69 -12.37 5.74
N THR A 118 -5.83 -11.38 5.47
CA THR A 118 -6.10 -10.29 4.52
C THR A 118 -5.11 -10.29 3.34
N GLY A 119 -4.45 -11.41 3.05
CA GLY A 119 -3.41 -11.43 2.01
C GLY A 119 -2.05 -10.87 2.43
N ARG A 120 -1.86 -10.49 3.70
CA ARG A 120 -0.55 -10.11 4.25
C ARG A 120 0.34 -11.35 4.40
N PHE A 121 1.55 -11.29 3.85
CA PHE A 121 2.54 -12.37 3.90
C PHE A 121 3.27 -12.40 5.25
N SER A 122 2.52 -12.45 6.34
CA SER A 122 3.06 -12.53 7.71
C SER A 122 2.02 -13.12 8.66
N ASN A 123 2.41 -13.37 9.91
CA ASN A 123 1.45 -13.65 10.97
C ASN A 123 0.58 -12.44 11.32
N GLY A 124 1.04 -11.22 11.01
CA GLY A 124 0.44 -9.99 11.49
C GLY A 124 0.62 -8.82 10.51
N LYS A 125 0.90 -7.64 11.05
CA LYS A 125 1.19 -6.43 10.29
C LYS A 125 2.46 -6.56 9.43
N VAL A 126 2.40 -5.99 8.23
CA VAL A 126 3.57 -5.81 7.35
C VAL A 126 4.27 -4.47 7.63
N PRO A 127 5.52 -4.22 7.17
CA PRO A 127 6.30 -3.04 7.54
C PRO A 127 5.60 -1.71 7.30
N THR A 128 4.83 -1.59 6.23
CA THR A 128 4.17 -0.33 5.87
C THR A 128 2.95 -0.05 6.76
N ASP A 129 2.27 -1.07 7.30
CA ASP A 129 1.27 -0.88 8.36
C ASP A 129 1.90 -0.28 9.60
N ILE A 130 3.04 -0.84 10.03
CA ILE A 130 3.77 -0.41 11.22
C ILE A 130 4.28 1.02 11.01
N LEU A 131 4.78 1.34 9.82
CA LEU A 131 5.21 2.69 9.46
C LEU A 131 4.03 3.68 9.53
N ALA A 132 2.88 3.34 8.97
CA ALA A 132 1.68 4.18 9.01
C ALA A 132 1.19 4.41 10.44
N GLU A 133 1.17 3.35 11.26
CA GLU A 133 0.79 3.37 12.67
C GLU A 133 1.71 4.31 13.47
N VAL A 134 3.03 4.12 13.34
CA VAL A 134 4.03 4.90 14.09
C VAL A 134 4.03 6.37 13.71
N LEU A 135 3.78 6.69 12.44
CA LEU A 135 3.67 8.06 11.95
C LEU A 135 2.29 8.69 12.23
N GLY A 136 1.35 7.94 12.81
CA GLY A 136 0.02 8.42 13.15
C GLY A 136 -0.89 8.68 11.94
N ILE A 137 -0.62 8.04 10.80
CA ILE A 137 -1.40 8.22 9.55
C ILE A 137 -2.69 7.39 9.61
N LYS A 138 -2.54 6.08 9.84
CA LYS A 138 -3.64 5.11 9.95
C LYS A 138 -3.14 3.81 10.62
N PRO A 139 -4.01 2.98 11.22
CA PRO A 139 -3.58 1.79 11.96
C PRO A 139 -3.03 0.66 11.07
N ASN A 140 -3.49 0.55 9.83
CA ASN A 140 -3.03 -0.41 8.82
C ASN A 140 -3.36 0.14 7.42
N ILE A 141 -2.66 -0.34 6.39
CA ILE A 141 -2.84 0.11 5.00
C ILE A 141 -3.69 -0.93 4.24
N PRO A 142 -4.83 -0.54 3.65
CA PRO A 142 -5.64 -1.46 2.87
C PRO A 142 -5.07 -1.65 1.45
N ALA A 143 -5.36 -2.80 0.85
CA ALA A 143 -5.12 -3.04 -0.57
C ALA A 143 -6.05 -2.20 -1.44
N TYR A 144 -5.54 -1.65 -2.54
CA TYR A 144 -6.36 -0.89 -3.49
C TYR A 144 -7.46 -1.74 -4.15
N ARG A 145 -7.21 -3.05 -4.31
CA ARG A 145 -8.18 -4.00 -4.87
C ARG A 145 -9.15 -4.61 -3.84
N ASP A 146 -9.07 -4.23 -2.57
CA ASP A 146 -10.01 -4.74 -1.56
C ASP A 146 -11.45 -4.29 -1.91
N PRO A 147 -12.41 -5.23 -2.10
CA PRO A 147 -13.80 -4.87 -2.38
C PRO A 147 -14.48 -4.08 -1.25
N LYS A 148 -13.90 -4.08 -0.04
CA LYS A 148 -14.37 -3.32 1.13
C LYS A 148 -13.69 -1.95 1.27
N LEU A 149 -12.77 -1.59 0.37
CA LEU A 149 -12.06 -0.32 0.40
C LEU A 149 -13.04 0.86 0.36
N LYS A 150 -12.91 1.78 1.32
CA LYS A 150 -13.79 2.94 1.41
C LYS A 150 -13.15 4.17 0.76
N PRO A 151 -13.93 5.14 0.25
CA PRO A 151 -13.39 6.36 -0.31
C PRO A 151 -12.41 7.09 0.64
N GLU A 152 -12.74 7.18 1.93
CA GLU A 152 -11.90 7.82 2.95
C GLU A 152 -10.52 7.17 3.11
N ASP A 153 -10.37 5.87 2.81
CA ASP A 153 -9.08 5.21 2.81
C ASP A 153 -8.14 5.79 1.75
N LEU A 154 -8.69 6.27 0.63
CA LEU A 154 -7.90 6.89 -0.43
C LEU A 154 -7.26 8.20 0.02
N LEU A 155 -7.82 8.89 1.02
CA LEU A 155 -7.24 10.14 1.53
C LEU A 155 -5.96 9.92 2.34
N THR A 156 -5.83 8.73 2.95
CA THR A 156 -4.72 8.34 3.84
C THR A 156 -3.78 7.31 3.22
N GLY A 157 -4.10 6.87 2.01
CA GLY A 157 -3.26 6.01 1.19
C GLY A 157 -3.58 4.53 1.31
N VAL A 158 -3.07 3.80 0.32
CA VAL A 158 -3.32 2.39 0.03
C VAL A 158 -2.04 1.73 -0.45
N THR A 159 -2.03 0.40 -0.48
CA THR A 159 -0.97 -0.37 -1.17
C THR A 159 -1.46 -0.88 -2.51
N PHE A 160 -0.61 -0.73 -3.52
CA PHE A 160 -0.72 -1.36 -4.84
C PHE A 160 0.20 -2.56 -4.99
N ALA A 161 0.99 -2.86 -3.95
CA ALA A 161 1.93 -3.96 -3.95
C ALA A 161 1.23 -5.30 -4.13
N SER A 162 1.96 -6.27 -4.69
CA SER A 162 1.41 -7.56 -5.08
C SER A 162 2.41 -8.67 -4.86
N GLY A 163 1.97 -9.75 -4.21
CA GLY A 163 2.75 -10.96 -4.07
C GLY A 163 3.39 -11.41 -5.39
N GLY A 164 4.68 -11.75 -5.35
CA GLY A 164 5.43 -12.21 -6.52
C GLY A 164 5.91 -11.12 -7.48
N ALA A 165 5.61 -9.84 -7.23
CA ALA A 165 6.09 -8.75 -8.08
C ALA A 165 7.62 -8.61 -8.07
N GLY A 166 8.15 -8.17 -9.20
CA GLY A 166 9.56 -7.85 -9.40
C GLY A 166 9.74 -6.53 -10.14
N TYR A 167 10.99 -6.04 -10.24
CA TYR A 167 11.33 -4.92 -11.12
C TYR A 167 11.36 -5.33 -12.59
N VAL A 168 11.50 -6.63 -12.88
CA VAL A 168 11.43 -7.23 -14.20
C VAL A 168 10.06 -7.89 -14.39
N ASP A 169 9.36 -7.50 -15.47
CA ASP A 169 8.00 -7.98 -15.73
C ASP A 169 7.88 -9.50 -15.84
N LEU A 170 8.93 -10.17 -16.36
CA LEU A 170 8.98 -11.63 -16.47
C LEU A 170 8.85 -12.31 -15.10
N THR A 171 9.55 -11.80 -14.08
CA THR A 171 9.49 -12.29 -12.70
C THR A 171 8.03 -12.31 -12.23
N THR A 172 7.33 -11.18 -12.38
CA THR A 172 5.94 -11.05 -11.92
C THR A 172 4.99 -11.94 -12.71
N LYS A 173 5.18 -12.05 -14.03
CA LYS A 173 4.36 -12.90 -14.89
C LYS A 173 4.43 -14.36 -14.49
N ILE A 174 5.62 -14.85 -14.15
CA ILE A 174 5.83 -16.25 -13.74
C ILE A 174 5.22 -16.52 -12.36
N ALA A 175 5.35 -15.56 -11.44
CA ALA A 175 4.77 -15.68 -10.11
C ALA A 175 3.24 -15.51 -10.08
N GLY A 176 2.62 -15.02 -11.17
CA GLY A 176 1.19 -14.76 -11.22
C GLY A 176 0.75 -13.56 -10.38
N GLY A 177 1.62 -12.56 -10.23
CA GLY A 177 1.33 -11.30 -9.51
C GLY A 177 0.97 -10.13 -10.44
N ILE A 178 0.91 -8.93 -9.87
CA ILE A 178 0.65 -7.67 -10.56
C ILE A 178 1.96 -6.92 -10.75
N ALA A 179 2.42 -6.80 -12.00
CA ALA A 179 3.68 -6.13 -12.34
C ALA A 179 3.65 -4.64 -11.94
N LEU A 180 4.80 -4.06 -11.62
CA LEU A 180 4.90 -2.64 -11.23
C LEU A 180 4.26 -1.69 -12.25
N SER A 181 4.34 -2.00 -13.55
CA SER A 181 3.67 -1.25 -14.61
C SER A 181 2.13 -1.24 -14.45
N GLN A 182 1.54 -2.36 -14.02
CA GLN A 182 0.11 -2.43 -13.70
C GLN A 182 -0.20 -1.80 -12.33
N GLN A 183 0.70 -1.90 -11.34
CA GLN A 183 0.56 -1.18 -10.08
C GLN A 183 0.52 0.34 -10.31
N LEU A 184 1.33 0.86 -11.24
CA LEU A 184 1.29 2.26 -11.64
C LEU A 184 -0.04 2.67 -12.29
N LYS A 185 -0.62 1.81 -13.14
CA LYS A 185 -1.97 2.04 -13.71
C LYS A 185 -3.05 2.07 -12.63
N ASN A 186 -2.97 1.18 -11.64
CA ASN A 186 -3.88 1.21 -10.50
C ASN A 186 -3.72 2.52 -9.71
N PHE A 187 -2.49 3.04 -9.60
CA PHE A 187 -2.24 4.35 -9.01
C PHE A 187 -2.79 5.51 -9.85
N GLU A 188 -2.72 5.45 -11.18
CA GLU A 188 -3.36 6.44 -12.07
C GLU A 188 -4.88 6.50 -11.84
N GLU A 189 -5.53 5.34 -11.73
CA GLU A 189 -6.95 5.27 -11.38
C GLU A 189 -7.24 5.83 -9.99
N TYR A 190 -6.42 5.48 -9.00
CA TYR A 190 -6.48 6.06 -7.65
C TYR A 190 -6.34 7.59 -7.69
N PHE A 191 -5.41 8.12 -8.47
CA PHE A 191 -5.16 9.55 -8.60
C PHE A 191 -6.40 10.27 -9.14
N GLU A 192 -7.05 9.71 -10.16
CA GLU A 192 -8.29 10.26 -10.71
C GLU A 192 -9.47 10.14 -9.74
N LYS A 193 -9.57 9.03 -8.99
CA LYS A 193 -10.58 8.90 -7.91
C LYS A 193 -10.35 9.97 -6.84
N LEU A 194 -9.12 10.16 -6.40
CA LEU A 194 -8.75 11.17 -5.41
C LEU A 194 -9.08 12.58 -5.93
N LYS A 195 -8.72 12.89 -7.18
CA LYS A 195 -9.05 14.16 -7.86
C LYS A 195 -10.55 14.43 -7.90
N LYS A 196 -11.38 13.42 -8.19
CA LYS A 196 -12.85 13.56 -8.17
C LYS A 196 -13.39 13.83 -6.76
N MET A 197 -12.76 13.26 -5.74
CA MET A 197 -13.21 13.40 -4.35
C MET A 197 -12.87 14.76 -3.74
N VAL A 198 -11.65 15.26 -3.97
CA VAL A 198 -11.14 16.44 -3.26
C VAL A 198 -10.75 17.61 -4.15
N GLY A 199 -10.87 17.47 -5.46
CA GLY A 199 -10.46 18.48 -6.43
C GLY A 199 -8.95 18.48 -6.71
N GLU A 200 -8.57 19.17 -7.79
CA GLU A 200 -7.21 19.11 -8.33
C GLU A 200 -6.14 19.61 -7.35
N GLU A 201 -6.36 20.77 -6.74
CA GLU A 201 -5.38 21.41 -5.87
C GLU A 201 -5.13 20.61 -4.58
N ARG A 202 -6.19 20.04 -3.99
CA ARG A 202 -6.06 19.19 -2.81
C ARG A 202 -5.37 17.87 -3.16
N THR A 203 -5.65 17.28 -4.32
CA THR A 203 -4.95 16.08 -4.80
C THR A 203 -3.45 16.34 -4.98
N LYS A 204 -3.06 17.44 -5.64
CA LYS A 204 -1.65 17.83 -5.78
C LYS A 204 -0.98 17.95 -4.40
N LEU A 205 -1.63 18.60 -3.44
CA LEU A 205 -1.11 18.73 -2.08
C LEU A 205 -0.93 17.38 -1.38
N ILE A 206 -1.91 16.48 -1.46
CA ILE A 206 -1.83 15.14 -0.88
C ILE A 206 -0.64 14.40 -1.50
N ILE A 207 -0.57 14.30 -2.82
CA ILE A 207 0.48 13.59 -3.54
C ILE A 207 1.87 14.17 -3.24
N GLN A 208 2.00 15.50 -3.19
CA GLN A 208 3.28 16.15 -2.90
C GLN A 208 3.77 15.88 -1.47
N LYS A 209 2.87 15.83 -0.48
CA LYS A 209 3.21 15.70 0.94
C LYS A 209 3.26 14.26 1.45
N SER A 210 2.67 13.32 0.70
CA SER A 210 2.61 11.89 1.05
C SER A 210 3.95 11.18 0.94
N LEU A 211 4.10 10.09 1.68
CA LEU A 211 5.23 9.17 1.54
C LEU A 211 4.92 8.13 0.46
N PHE A 212 5.82 8.00 -0.50
CA PHE A 212 5.82 6.91 -1.46
C PHE A 212 6.83 5.86 -1.02
N VAL A 213 6.38 4.63 -0.79
CA VAL A 213 7.23 3.53 -0.32
C VAL A 213 7.27 2.44 -1.37
N ILE A 214 8.47 2.11 -1.85
CA ILE A 214 8.69 1.12 -2.91
C ILE A 214 9.61 0.02 -2.37
N ILE A 215 9.07 -1.20 -2.22
CA ILE A 215 9.82 -2.38 -1.77
C ILE A 215 9.65 -3.50 -2.80
N CYS A 216 10.69 -3.79 -3.58
CA CYS A 216 10.65 -4.79 -4.64
C CYS A 216 12.09 -5.26 -4.95
N GLY A 217 12.23 -6.32 -5.74
CA GLY A 217 13.53 -6.80 -6.23
C GLY A 217 13.96 -8.15 -5.67
N SER A 218 13.37 -8.61 -4.57
CA SER A 218 13.75 -9.89 -3.96
C SER A 218 13.40 -11.08 -4.84
N ASN A 219 12.22 -11.02 -5.48
CA ASN A 219 11.75 -12.05 -6.41
C ASN A 219 12.64 -12.14 -7.65
N ASP A 220 13.10 -11.01 -8.21
CA ASP A 220 13.97 -10.99 -9.39
C ASP A 220 15.28 -11.76 -9.13
N ILE A 221 15.84 -11.63 -7.93
CA ILE A 221 17.08 -12.32 -7.58
C ILE A 221 16.80 -13.80 -7.25
N ALA A 222 15.89 -14.07 -6.31
CA ALA A 222 15.68 -15.41 -5.77
C ALA A 222 14.94 -16.34 -6.75
N ASN A 223 13.82 -15.87 -7.29
CA ASN A 223 12.85 -16.68 -8.01
C ASN A 223 13.03 -16.61 -9.52
N ASP A 224 13.70 -15.57 -10.03
CA ASP A 224 14.00 -15.42 -11.44
C ASP A 224 15.48 -15.75 -11.74
N PHE A 225 16.42 -14.85 -11.44
CA PHE A 225 17.81 -15.01 -11.84
C PHE A 225 18.45 -16.32 -11.36
N PHE A 226 18.30 -16.70 -10.09
CA PHE A 226 18.94 -17.91 -9.58
C PHE A 226 18.16 -19.21 -9.84
N THR A 227 16.87 -19.12 -10.14
CA THR A 227 15.99 -20.28 -10.29
C THR A 227 15.72 -20.62 -11.76
N LEU A 228 15.63 -19.63 -12.65
CA LEU A 228 15.28 -19.82 -14.06
C LEU A 228 16.53 -19.90 -14.96
N PRO A 229 16.81 -21.07 -15.59
CA PRO A 229 17.94 -21.20 -16.51
C PRO A 229 17.86 -20.23 -17.69
N THR A 230 16.66 -19.96 -18.19
CA THR A 230 16.43 -19.07 -19.34
C THR A 230 16.91 -17.65 -19.09
N VAL A 231 16.79 -17.14 -17.87
CA VAL A 231 17.29 -15.80 -17.51
C VAL A 231 18.81 -15.79 -17.39
N ARG A 232 19.42 -16.84 -16.83
CA ARG A 232 20.90 -16.97 -16.78
C ARG A 232 21.56 -17.21 -18.14
N LEU A 233 20.80 -17.64 -19.15
CA LEU A 233 21.28 -17.71 -20.53
C LEU A 233 21.33 -16.33 -21.20
N GLN A 234 20.52 -15.39 -20.75
CA GLN A 234 20.41 -14.05 -21.34
C GLN A 234 21.21 -12.99 -20.56
N TYR A 235 21.33 -13.17 -19.25
CA TYR A 235 21.94 -12.19 -18.36
C TYR A 235 22.96 -12.86 -17.44
N ASP A 236 24.04 -12.14 -17.16
CA ASP A 236 24.86 -12.38 -15.99
C ASP A 236 24.32 -11.57 -14.80
N VAL A 237 24.87 -11.81 -13.60
CA VAL A 237 24.39 -11.14 -12.38
C VAL A 237 24.57 -9.63 -12.44
N ASN A 238 25.60 -9.15 -13.14
CA ASN A 238 25.91 -7.73 -13.23
C ASN A 238 24.95 -7.00 -14.17
N SER A 239 24.63 -7.58 -15.32
CA SER A 239 23.67 -7.02 -16.28
C SER A 239 22.23 -7.15 -15.78
N PHE A 240 21.87 -8.25 -15.12
CA PHE A 240 20.53 -8.42 -14.54
C PHE A 240 20.27 -7.43 -13.40
N THR A 241 21.20 -7.29 -12.45
CA THR A 241 21.06 -6.30 -11.36
C THR A 241 21.09 -4.85 -11.87
N ALA A 242 21.77 -4.57 -12.99
CA ALA A 242 21.68 -3.27 -13.67
C ALA A 242 20.29 -3.03 -14.26
N LEU A 243 19.71 -4.03 -14.93
CA LEU A 243 18.35 -3.96 -15.46
C LEU A 243 17.33 -3.65 -14.33
N MET A 244 17.40 -4.38 -13.22
CA MET A 244 16.55 -4.14 -12.06
C MET A 244 16.69 -2.70 -11.54
N ALA A 245 17.93 -2.23 -11.32
CA ALA A 245 18.19 -0.89 -10.79
C ALA A 245 17.74 0.22 -11.75
N ASN A 246 17.81 -0.02 -13.07
CA ASN A 246 17.33 0.91 -14.09
C ASN A 246 15.80 0.95 -14.14
N ASN A 247 15.12 -0.20 -14.01
CA ASN A 247 13.67 -0.24 -13.93
C ASN A 247 13.16 0.46 -12.66
N ALA A 248 13.83 0.24 -11.52
CA ALA A 248 13.54 0.97 -10.28
C ALA A 248 13.71 2.48 -10.42
N ARG A 249 14.78 2.92 -11.10
CA ARG A 249 15.03 4.34 -11.42
C ARG A 249 13.90 4.91 -12.28
N SER A 250 13.51 4.23 -13.36
CA SER A 250 12.43 4.66 -14.25
C SER A 250 11.10 4.76 -13.52
N PHE A 251 10.80 3.81 -12.63
CA PHE A 251 9.60 3.82 -11.80
C PHE A 251 9.56 5.04 -10.86
N ALA A 252 10.67 5.34 -10.18
CA ALA A 252 10.79 6.53 -9.34
C ALA A 252 10.60 7.84 -10.15
N GLN A 253 11.12 7.90 -11.37
CA GLN A 253 10.91 9.05 -12.27
C GLN A 253 9.44 9.19 -12.70
N ALA A 254 8.74 8.09 -12.95
CA ALA A 254 7.31 8.11 -13.27
C ALA A 254 6.50 8.68 -12.10
N LEU A 255 6.72 8.18 -10.87
CA LEU A 255 6.06 8.71 -9.66
C LEU A 255 6.33 10.21 -9.45
N TYR A 256 7.58 10.65 -9.66
CA TYR A 256 7.93 12.07 -9.62
C TYR A 256 7.13 12.88 -10.65
N GLY A 257 6.92 12.33 -11.86
CA GLY A 257 6.08 12.90 -12.91
C GLY A 257 4.62 13.12 -12.48
N TYR A 258 4.08 12.23 -11.63
CA TYR A 258 2.75 12.39 -11.03
C TYR A 258 2.71 13.37 -9.84
N GLY A 259 3.82 13.99 -9.48
CA GLY A 259 3.90 14.97 -8.40
C GLY A 259 4.43 14.43 -7.07
N ALA A 260 4.84 13.15 -7.00
CA ALA A 260 5.46 12.61 -5.80
C ALA A 260 6.75 13.36 -5.47
N ARG A 261 6.94 13.74 -4.21
CA ARG A 261 8.15 14.44 -3.75
C ARG A 261 8.86 13.76 -2.58
N ARG A 262 8.26 12.78 -1.91
CA ARG A 262 8.91 12.01 -0.85
C ARG A 262 8.85 10.54 -1.20
N ILE A 263 9.94 10.02 -1.75
CA ILE A 263 10.01 8.68 -2.34
C ILE A 263 11.10 7.89 -1.63
N LEU A 264 10.72 6.79 -0.99
CA LEU A 264 11.59 5.88 -0.27
C LEU A 264 11.77 4.60 -1.10
N MET A 265 12.98 4.39 -1.60
CA MET A 265 13.35 3.26 -2.45
C MET A 265 14.14 2.25 -1.62
N PHE A 266 13.55 1.09 -1.35
CA PHE A 266 14.16 0.09 -0.48
C PHE A 266 15.04 -0.87 -1.29
N GLY A 267 16.20 -1.21 -0.72
CA GLY A 267 17.07 -2.25 -1.26
C GLY A 267 16.51 -3.67 -1.06
N ALA A 268 17.19 -4.65 -1.64
CA ALA A 268 16.98 -6.07 -1.36
C ALA A 268 17.56 -6.48 0.02
N PRO A 269 16.90 -7.40 0.74
CA PRO A 269 17.41 -7.97 2.00
C PRO A 269 18.61 -8.91 1.76
N PRO A 270 19.23 -9.50 2.80
CA PRO A 270 20.14 -10.63 2.68
C PRO A 270 19.39 -11.90 2.23
N ILE A 271 19.01 -11.95 0.95
CA ILE A 271 18.20 -13.03 0.36
C ILE A 271 18.84 -14.40 0.57
N GLY A 272 20.17 -14.50 0.52
CA GLY A 272 20.88 -15.75 0.78
C GLY A 272 20.70 -16.30 2.19
N CYS A 273 20.18 -15.49 3.12
CA CYS A 273 19.92 -15.86 4.51
C CYS A 273 18.44 -16.13 4.82
N VAL A 274 17.51 -16.01 3.86
CA VAL A 274 16.12 -16.41 4.12
C VAL A 274 16.01 -17.95 4.18
N PRO A 275 15.08 -18.52 4.97
CA PRO A 275 15.03 -19.96 5.21
C PRO A 275 14.98 -20.82 3.93
N SER A 276 14.21 -20.43 2.92
CA SER A 276 14.08 -21.14 1.65
C SER A 276 15.42 -21.25 0.92
N GLN A 277 16.14 -20.14 0.80
CA GLN A 277 17.40 -20.08 0.07
C GLN A 277 18.52 -20.85 0.80
N ARG A 278 18.50 -20.82 2.14
CA ARG A 278 19.37 -21.67 2.98
C ARG A 278 19.08 -23.16 2.75
N THR A 279 17.82 -23.53 2.59
CA THR A 279 17.42 -24.91 2.26
C THR A 279 17.87 -25.33 0.87
N VAL A 280 17.66 -24.48 -0.14
CA VAL A 280 17.94 -24.81 -1.55
C VAL A 280 19.43 -24.85 -1.86
N ALA A 281 20.23 -23.96 -1.27
CA ALA A 281 21.63 -23.79 -1.68
C ALA A 281 22.64 -23.61 -0.53
N GLY A 282 22.21 -23.69 0.74
CA GLY A 282 23.09 -23.55 1.91
C GLY A 282 23.84 -24.83 2.33
N GLY A 283 23.70 -25.91 1.56
CA GLY A 283 24.28 -27.22 1.86
C GLY A 283 23.68 -27.88 3.11
N PRO A 284 24.32 -28.95 3.63
CA PRO A 284 23.79 -29.71 4.77
C PRO A 284 23.60 -28.89 6.06
N LYS A 285 24.40 -27.83 6.22
CA LYS A 285 24.32 -26.91 7.36
C LYS A 285 23.27 -25.81 7.17
N ARG A 286 22.63 -25.74 6.00
CA ARG A 286 21.74 -24.65 5.59
C ARG A 286 22.38 -23.28 5.85
N ALA A 287 23.64 -23.08 5.50
CA ALA A 287 24.32 -21.80 5.70
C ALA A 287 23.70 -20.69 4.83
N CYS A 288 23.97 -19.43 5.16
CA CYS A 288 23.66 -18.35 4.23
C CYS A 288 24.40 -18.56 2.90
N VAL A 289 23.75 -18.20 1.79
CA VAL A 289 24.28 -18.42 0.45
C VAL A 289 24.95 -17.15 -0.07
N ASP A 290 26.27 -17.14 -0.09
CA ASP A 290 27.06 -15.94 -0.41
C ASP A 290 26.73 -15.37 -1.79
N ARG A 291 26.66 -16.21 -2.83
CA ARG A 291 26.33 -15.75 -4.20
C ARG A 291 24.98 -15.03 -4.31
N PHE A 292 23.99 -15.38 -3.48
CA PHE A 292 22.69 -14.71 -3.45
C PHE A 292 22.77 -13.36 -2.71
N ASN A 293 23.52 -13.34 -1.62
CA ASN A 293 23.81 -12.14 -0.85
C ASN A 293 24.65 -11.14 -1.65
N ASP A 294 25.59 -11.62 -2.46
CA ASP A 294 26.42 -10.81 -3.36
C ASP A 294 25.58 -10.16 -4.46
N ALA A 295 24.64 -10.90 -5.06
CA ALA A 295 23.68 -10.32 -6.00
C ALA A 295 22.82 -9.24 -5.35
N SER A 296 22.35 -9.47 -4.12
CA SER A 296 21.57 -8.49 -3.36
C SER A 296 22.38 -7.21 -3.07
N LYS A 297 23.63 -7.37 -2.62
CA LYS A 297 24.56 -6.24 -2.40
C LYS A 297 24.86 -5.49 -3.69
N LEU A 298 25.05 -6.20 -4.81
CA LEU A 298 25.32 -5.59 -6.11
C LEU A 298 24.12 -4.79 -6.63
N PHE A 299 22.90 -5.35 -6.53
CA PHE A 299 21.68 -4.61 -6.84
C PHE A 299 21.54 -3.37 -5.95
N ASN A 300 21.75 -3.50 -4.64
CA ASN A 300 21.65 -2.41 -3.67
C ASN A 300 22.62 -1.27 -3.99
N ALA A 301 23.87 -1.59 -4.34
CA ALA A 301 24.86 -0.58 -4.74
C ALA A 301 24.43 0.19 -6.00
N LYS A 302 23.91 -0.52 -7.02
CA LYS A 302 23.42 0.10 -8.26
C LYS A 302 22.16 0.94 -8.01
N LEU A 303 21.23 0.45 -7.19
CA LEU A 303 20.04 1.19 -6.81
C LEU A 303 20.42 2.47 -6.07
N SER A 304 21.26 2.38 -5.03
CA SER A 304 21.74 3.55 -4.29
C SER A 304 22.38 4.59 -5.22
N ALA A 305 23.26 4.17 -6.13
CA ALA A 305 23.89 5.07 -7.10
C ALA A 305 22.86 5.76 -8.02
N ASN A 306 21.88 5.01 -8.53
CA ASN A 306 20.81 5.56 -9.37
C ASN A 306 19.95 6.57 -8.59
N ILE A 307 19.61 6.28 -7.34
CA ILE A 307 18.84 7.16 -6.46
C ILE A 307 19.64 8.41 -6.11
N ASP A 308 20.92 8.29 -5.83
CA ASP A 308 21.80 9.44 -5.57
C ASP A 308 21.86 10.39 -6.78
N VAL A 309 21.95 9.85 -8.00
CA VAL A 309 21.92 10.66 -9.23
C VAL A 309 20.56 11.36 -9.41
N LEU A 310 19.46 10.64 -9.23
CA LEU A 310 18.12 11.21 -9.35
C LEU A 310 17.88 12.30 -8.29
N SER A 311 18.30 12.09 -7.05
CA SER A 311 18.14 13.05 -5.94
C SER A 311 18.81 14.41 -6.23
N LYS A 312 19.89 14.41 -7.04
CA LYS A 312 20.61 15.63 -7.45
C LYS A 312 20.01 16.30 -8.68
N THR A 313 19.22 15.56 -9.45
CA THR A 313 18.67 16.02 -10.74
C THR A 313 17.22 16.49 -10.61
N LEU A 314 16.43 15.82 -9.77
CA LEU A 314 15.03 16.14 -9.54
C LEU A 314 14.91 17.25 -8.50
N ARG A 315 14.20 18.33 -8.85
CA ARG A 315 13.99 19.47 -7.95
C ARG A 315 12.95 19.15 -6.90
N ASP A 316 13.07 19.81 -5.75
CA ASP A 316 12.10 19.77 -4.65
C ASP A 316 11.71 18.36 -4.19
N THR A 317 12.62 17.39 -4.35
CA THR A 317 12.37 15.97 -4.09
C THR A 317 13.26 15.45 -2.98
N THR A 318 12.64 14.73 -2.08
CA THR A 318 13.28 13.84 -1.12
C THR A 318 13.19 12.41 -1.65
N LEU A 319 14.21 12.00 -2.40
CA LEU A 319 14.33 10.64 -2.93
C LEU A 319 15.48 9.95 -2.19
N ILE A 320 15.16 8.88 -1.46
CA ILE A 320 16.10 8.26 -0.53
C ILE A 320 16.19 6.76 -0.79
N TYR A 321 17.42 6.26 -0.87
CA TYR A 321 17.71 4.82 -0.76
C TYR A 321 17.66 4.38 0.71
N ILE A 322 16.88 3.34 0.99
CA ILE A 322 16.72 2.75 2.32
C ILE A 322 17.38 1.37 2.36
N ASP A 323 18.37 1.23 3.25
CA ASP A 323 19.08 -0.03 3.48
C ASP A 323 18.31 -0.91 4.47
N ILE A 324 17.70 -1.98 3.96
CA ILE A 324 17.10 -3.05 4.78
C ILE A 324 17.98 -4.29 4.88
N TYR A 325 19.09 -4.33 4.13
CA TYR A 325 19.99 -5.47 4.13
C TYR A 325 20.65 -5.62 5.50
N ASN A 326 21.28 -4.55 5.99
CA ASN A 326 22.04 -4.63 7.24
C ASN A 326 21.15 -4.82 8.48
N PRO A 327 19.99 -4.13 8.65
CA PRO A 327 19.12 -4.36 9.79
C PRO A 327 18.63 -5.81 9.89
N LEU A 328 18.17 -6.41 8.78
CA LEU A 328 17.72 -7.80 8.81
C LEU A 328 18.88 -8.77 9.02
N LEU A 329 20.04 -8.55 8.39
CA LEU A 329 21.21 -9.40 8.58
C LEU A 329 21.67 -9.40 10.04
N ASP A 330 21.69 -8.25 10.70
CA ASP A 330 22.09 -8.14 12.11
C ASP A 330 21.11 -8.90 13.04
N ILE A 331 19.81 -8.85 12.76
CA ILE A 331 18.80 -9.66 13.47
C ILE A 331 19.04 -11.16 13.23
N ILE A 332 19.34 -11.57 12.01
CA ILE A 332 19.57 -12.99 11.67
C ILE A 332 20.81 -13.53 12.37
N LEU A 333 21.89 -12.74 12.40
CA LEU A 333 23.18 -13.14 12.97
C LEU A 333 23.23 -13.04 14.50
N LYS A 334 22.41 -12.16 15.11
CA LYS A 334 22.38 -11.93 16.56
C LYS A 334 20.96 -12.00 17.14
N PRO A 335 20.19 -13.07 16.89
CA PRO A 335 18.76 -13.11 17.21
C PRO A 335 18.45 -12.89 18.70
N GLN A 336 19.30 -13.40 19.60
CA GLN A 336 19.10 -13.29 21.04
C GLN A 336 19.16 -11.84 21.54
N GLN A 337 19.90 -10.96 20.86
CA GLN A 337 19.95 -9.53 21.22
C GLN A 337 18.61 -8.83 20.97
N TYR A 338 17.76 -9.45 20.15
CA TYR A 338 16.46 -8.94 19.74
C TYR A 338 15.30 -9.76 20.33
N GLY A 339 15.58 -10.71 21.22
CA GLY A 339 14.59 -11.58 21.84
C GLY A 339 14.16 -12.78 21.00
N PHE A 340 14.77 -13.01 19.83
CA PHE A 340 14.49 -14.18 19.01
C PHE A 340 15.30 -15.39 19.46
N LYS A 341 14.68 -16.57 19.35
CA LYS A 341 15.33 -17.88 19.56
C LYS A 341 15.68 -18.56 18.23
N VAL A 342 14.91 -18.28 17.17
CA VAL A 342 15.06 -18.94 15.87
C VAL A 342 15.12 -17.90 14.75
N SER A 343 16.27 -17.82 14.06
CA SER A 343 16.48 -16.89 12.93
C SER A 343 16.61 -17.56 11.57
N HIS A 344 16.41 -18.87 11.51
CA HIS A 344 16.95 -19.70 10.44
C HIS A 344 15.91 -20.70 9.88
N LEU A 345 14.70 -20.65 10.43
CA LEU A 345 13.51 -21.39 10.06
C LEU A 345 12.32 -20.43 10.06
N GLY A 346 11.33 -20.69 9.22
CA GLY A 346 9.99 -20.11 9.37
C GLY A 346 9.26 -20.72 10.57
N CYS A 347 8.33 -19.96 11.14
CA CYS A 347 7.41 -20.43 12.17
C CYS A 347 6.31 -21.36 11.59
N CYS A 348 5.94 -21.17 10.34
CA CYS A 348 4.93 -21.96 9.65
C CYS A 348 5.53 -23.21 8.99
N GLY A 349 4.93 -24.37 9.24
CA GLY A 349 5.32 -25.66 8.68
C GLY A 349 6.55 -26.24 9.36
N THR A 350 7.40 -26.92 8.59
CA THR A 350 8.73 -27.32 9.07
C THR A 350 9.70 -26.14 9.13
N GLY A 351 9.32 -25.00 8.57
CA GLY A 351 10.12 -23.78 8.50
C GLY A 351 11.25 -23.85 7.48
N LEU A 352 11.22 -24.82 6.56
CA LEU A 352 12.30 -25.10 5.61
C LEU A 352 12.05 -24.50 4.24
N ILE A 353 10.85 -24.72 3.68
CA ILE A 353 10.46 -24.29 2.33
C ILE A 353 9.03 -23.74 2.27
N GLU A 354 8.25 -23.92 3.34
CA GLU A 354 6.84 -23.60 3.38
C GLU A 354 6.62 -22.10 3.25
N VAL A 355 5.89 -21.73 2.20
CA VAL A 355 5.46 -20.38 1.84
C VAL A 355 4.17 -20.53 1.04
N THR A 356 3.27 -19.56 1.14
CA THR A 356 1.96 -19.57 0.47
C THR A 356 1.24 -20.91 0.61
N ALA A 357 0.97 -21.63 -0.49
CA ALA A 357 0.25 -22.90 -0.47
C ALA A 357 0.92 -24.00 0.34
N LEU A 358 2.20 -23.90 0.67
CA LEU A 358 2.85 -24.87 1.57
C LEU A 358 2.73 -24.47 3.05
N CYS A 359 2.46 -23.19 3.33
CA CYS A 359 2.14 -22.66 4.64
C CYS A 359 0.61 -22.48 4.77
N ASN A 360 -0.11 -23.57 5.03
CA ASN A 360 -1.56 -23.54 5.23
C ASN A 360 -1.98 -24.46 6.40
N SER A 361 -3.23 -24.31 6.84
CA SER A 361 -3.75 -25.03 8.02
C SER A 361 -3.86 -26.55 7.88
N TYR A 362 -3.74 -27.10 6.66
CA TYR A 362 -3.79 -28.53 6.38
C TYR A 362 -2.40 -29.15 6.27
N THR A 363 -1.43 -28.42 5.74
CA THR A 363 -0.09 -28.95 5.43
C THR A 363 0.99 -28.51 6.43
N ALA A 364 0.70 -27.51 7.26
CA ALA A 364 1.68 -26.88 8.14
C ALA A 364 1.14 -26.62 9.54
N ALA A 365 1.88 -27.06 10.56
CA ALA A 365 1.69 -26.60 11.93
C ALA A 365 2.33 -25.22 12.11
N VAL A 366 1.79 -24.40 13.01
CA VAL A 366 2.39 -23.12 13.40
C VAL A 366 3.23 -23.33 14.67
N CYS A 367 4.39 -22.68 14.73
CA CYS A 367 5.24 -22.72 15.91
C CYS A 367 4.50 -22.22 17.18
N PRO A 368 4.85 -22.72 18.39
CA PRO A 368 4.11 -22.37 19.61
C PRO A 368 4.17 -20.89 19.99
N VAL A 369 5.31 -20.23 19.77
CA VAL A 369 5.56 -18.83 20.15
C VAL A 369 6.11 -18.09 18.93
N ARG A 370 5.25 -17.36 18.23
CA ARG A 370 5.59 -16.67 16.97
C ARG A 370 6.67 -15.60 17.14
N SER A 371 6.67 -14.89 18.28
CA SER A 371 7.67 -13.85 18.60
C SER A 371 9.07 -14.40 18.85
N ASP A 372 9.24 -15.72 19.06
CA ASP A 372 10.56 -16.35 19.15
C ASP A 372 11.23 -16.48 17.76
N TYR A 373 10.51 -16.27 16.67
CA TYR A 373 10.96 -16.49 15.30
C TYR A 373 11.14 -15.18 14.53
N VAL A 374 12.28 -15.06 13.83
CA VAL A 374 12.52 -13.95 12.89
C VAL A 374 11.61 -14.06 11.67
N PHE A 375 11.43 -15.27 11.17
CA PHE A 375 10.67 -15.55 9.94
C PHE A 375 9.33 -16.20 10.26
N TRP A 376 8.28 -15.69 9.61
CA TRP A 376 6.95 -16.28 9.66
C TRP A 376 6.90 -17.55 8.81
N ASP A 377 7.29 -17.45 7.55
CA ASP A 377 7.37 -18.57 6.61
C ASP A 377 8.79 -18.69 6.05
N SER A 378 9.00 -19.40 4.94
CA SER A 378 10.34 -19.62 4.38
C SER A 378 10.97 -18.40 3.70
N PHE A 379 10.25 -17.28 3.58
CA PHE A 379 10.71 -16.02 2.98
C PHE A 379 10.47 -14.80 3.88
N HIS A 380 9.28 -14.68 4.46
CA HIS A 380 8.77 -13.45 5.02
C HIS A 380 9.01 -13.37 6.54
N PRO A 381 9.50 -12.22 7.06
CA PRO A 381 9.60 -11.97 8.50
C PRO A 381 8.26 -12.01 9.25
N THR A 382 8.35 -12.25 10.56
CA THR A 382 7.21 -12.08 11.48
C THR A 382 6.93 -10.60 11.73
N GLU A 383 5.71 -10.27 12.19
CA GLU A 383 5.39 -8.89 12.64
C GLU A 383 6.40 -8.39 13.69
N THR A 384 6.85 -9.25 14.61
CA THR A 384 7.84 -8.87 15.63
C THR A 384 9.16 -8.44 15.00
N ALA A 385 9.66 -9.19 14.02
CA ALA A 385 10.85 -8.81 13.27
C ALA A 385 10.65 -7.51 12.48
N TYR A 386 9.50 -7.35 11.82
CA TYR A 386 9.18 -6.12 11.09
C TYR A 386 9.11 -4.89 12.01
N ARG A 387 8.56 -5.00 13.22
CA ARG A 387 8.53 -3.88 14.18
C ARG A 387 9.94 -3.42 14.56
N ILE A 388 10.86 -4.36 14.81
CA ILE A 388 12.27 -4.04 15.12
C ILE A 388 12.97 -3.40 13.90
N ILE A 389 12.74 -3.93 12.70
CA ILE A 389 13.31 -3.37 11.46
C ILE A 389 12.81 -1.94 11.24
N VAL A 390 11.49 -1.71 11.30
CA VAL A 390 10.91 -0.38 11.11
C VAL A 390 11.43 0.60 12.15
N ALA A 391 11.52 0.22 13.43
CA ALA A 391 12.11 1.07 14.47
C ALA A 391 13.56 1.50 14.13
N LYS A 392 14.42 0.54 13.75
CA LYS A 392 15.80 0.84 13.32
C LYS A 392 15.87 1.76 12.10
N LEU A 393 14.96 1.59 11.15
CA LEU A 393 14.90 2.43 9.96
C LEU A 393 14.46 3.86 10.31
N LEU A 394 13.47 4.01 11.20
CA LEU A 394 13.04 5.32 11.67
C LEU A 394 14.17 6.05 12.40
N ASP A 395 14.86 5.37 13.32
CA ASP A 395 16.02 5.95 14.03
C ASP A 395 17.09 6.50 13.08
N ARG A 396 17.30 5.82 11.94
CA ARG A 396 18.33 6.18 10.96
C ARG A 396 17.88 7.22 9.93
N TYR A 397 16.64 7.11 9.44
CA TYR A 397 16.21 7.80 8.23
C TYR A 397 15.14 8.86 8.45
N LEU A 398 14.45 8.87 9.60
CA LEU A 398 13.30 9.74 9.85
C LEU A 398 13.58 11.22 9.52
N ASN A 399 14.68 11.76 10.04
CA ASN A 399 15.05 13.17 9.82
C ASN A 399 15.36 13.50 8.35
N ARG A 400 15.55 12.50 7.48
CA ARG A 400 15.86 12.71 6.07
C ARG A 400 14.60 12.85 5.21
N PHE A 401 13.43 12.37 5.66
CA PHE A 401 12.19 12.38 4.88
C PHE A 401 11.01 13.12 5.52
N ILE A 402 11.24 13.75 6.68
CA ILE A 402 10.30 14.64 7.36
C ILE A 402 10.06 15.94 6.60
#